data_AF-A0AAI9PPB3-F1
#
_entry.id   AF-A0AAI9PPB3-F1
#
_cell.length_a   1.000
_cell.length_b   1.000
_cell.length_c   1.000
_cell.angle_alpha   90.00
_cell.angle_beta   90.00
_cell.angle_gamma   90.00
#
_symmetry.space_group_name_H-M   'P 1'
#
loop_
_entity.id
_entity.type
_entity.pdbx_description
1 polymer ?
#
loop_
_entity_poly.entity_id
_entity_poly.type
_entity_poly.pdbx_seq_one_letter_code
_entity_poly.pdbx_strand_id
1 'polypeptide(L)'
;MNHNLSPKPVPAIAVLRWARQAGDLIRRGFIAWVALMAVFCIAASLVRTSVVLATVLSSMAFLFGIRVAALVDDTSERTIGEMVGVVMGGFGVTLRYAGVVVLTVAVLNALPALLLGNITAALRPFHNPGLQSIWSATDTFTAINEMFVLPIAGMLMFLCCFIMPLVASTFQYHLISFFGVNWRQAYRTGRAGLPRMNIGAIFGFYLVAFGLLALTVAFAPIAAPVVFAFLSAFSYVAFREIYLGIGTNRKVALAELRAVASFT
;
A
#
# COMPACT_ATOMS: atom_id res chain seq x y z
N MET A 1 14.64 5.84 -21.97
CA MET A 1 14.65 7.20 -21.41
C MET A 1 15.26 7.15 -20.01
N ASN A 2 16.42 7.77 -19.81
CA ASN A 2 17.04 7.89 -18.48
C ASN A 2 16.39 9.07 -17.76
N HIS A 3 15.32 8.83 -17.00
CA HIS A 3 14.90 9.80 -15.98
C HIS A 3 15.92 9.73 -14.85
N ASN A 4 16.68 10.81 -14.63
CA ASN A 4 17.49 10.98 -13.41
C ASN A 4 16.54 11.13 -12.21
N LEU A 5 15.98 10.00 -11.75
CA LEU A 5 15.15 9.87 -10.55
C LEU A 5 16.08 9.92 -9.33
N SER A 6 16.57 11.11 -9.02
CA SER A 6 17.33 11.37 -7.80
C SER A 6 16.36 11.79 -6.69
N PRO A 7 16.42 11.14 -5.51
CA PRO A 7 15.56 11.49 -4.38
C PRO A 7 15.94 12.87 -3.84
N LYS A 8 14.93 13.66 -3.50
CA LYS A 8 15.05 15.01 -2.94
C LYS A 8 14.96 14.94 -1.41
N PRO A 9 15.71 15.79 -0.69
CA PRO A 9 15.62 15.87 0.77
C PRO A 9 14.28 16.46 1.21
N VAL A 10 13.66 15.85 2.22
CA VAL A 10 12.41 16.31 2.83
C VAL A 10 12.55 16.33 4.36
N PRO A 11 12.02 17.36 5.06
CA PRO A 11 12.07 17.41 6.51
C PRO A 11 11.11 16.41 7.14
N ALA A 12 11.37 15.98 8.38
CA ALA A 12 10.50 15.03 9.09
C ALA A 12 9.04 15.51 9.21
N ILE A 13 8.82 16.83 9.33
CA ILE A 13 7.49 17.44 9.41
C ILE A 13 6.66 17.27 8.12
N ALA A 14 7.29 16.88 6.99
CA ALA A 14 6.61 16.59 5.74
C ALA A 14 5.53 15.51 5.92
N VAL A 15 5.70 14.59 6.87
CA VAL A 15 4.73 13.53 7.19
C VAL A 15 3.34 14.07 7.52
N LEU A 16 3.25 15.19 8.25
CA LEU A 16 1.96 15.82 8.57
C LEU A 16 1.30 16.40 7.32
N ARG A 17 2.09 17.01 6.44
CA ARG A 17 1.62 17.51 5.14
C ARG A 17 1.14 16.35 4.27
N TRP A 18 1.89 15.25 4.21
CA TRP A 18 1.51 14.06 3.45
C TRP A 18 0.20 13.46 3.94
N ALA A 19 0.01 13.38 5.26
CA ALA A 19 -1.23 12.87 5.84
C ALA A 19 -2.45 13.73 5.45
N ARG A 20 -2.32 15.06 5.51
CA ARG A 20 -3.39 15.98 5.06
C ARG A 20 -3.72 15.79 3.58
N GLN A 21 -2.69 15.74 2.73
CA GLN A 21 -2.87 15.58 1.30
C GLN A 21 -3.43 14.22 0.91
N ALA A 22 -3.08 13.15 1.64
CA ALA A 22 -3.67 11.83 1.48
C ALA A 22 -5.17 11.88 1.80
N GLY A 23 -5.57 12.55 2.88
CA GLY A 23 -6.98 12.78 3.21
C GLY A 23 -7.73 13.51 2.10
N ASP A 24 -7.13 14.55 1.52
CA ASP A 24 -7.72 15.27 0.38
C ASP A 24 -7.90 14.38 -0.86
N LEU A 25 -6.95 13.49 -1.15
CA LEU A 25 -7.05 12.54 -2.26
C LEU A 25 -8.14 11.49 -2.01
N ILE A 26 -8.34 11.04 -0.77
CA ILE A 26 -9.45 10.13 -0.43
C ILE A 26 -10.78 10.82 -0.67
N ARG A 27 -10.93 12.06 -0.18
CA ARG A 27 -12.18 12.82 -0.34
C ARG A 27 -12.51 13.03 -1.82
N ARG A 28 -11.53 13.39 -2.64
CA ARG A 28 -11.72 13.64 -4.09
C ARG A 28 -11.98 12.37 -4.89
N GLY A 29 -11.37 11.27 -4.50
CA GLY A 29 -11.47 9.98 -5.20
C GLY A 29 -12.46 9.00 -4.57
N PHE A 30 -13.36 9.46 -3.71
CA PHE A 30 -14.14 8.60 -2.80
C PHE A 30 -14.77 7.39 -3.50
N ILE A 31 -15.42 7.61 -4.65
CA ILE A 31 -16.05 6.54 -5.43
C ILE A 31 -15.04 5.50 -5.90
N ALA A 32 -13.88 5.94 -6.40
CA ALA A 32 -12.81 5.04 -6.86
C ALA A 32 -12.25 4.19 -5.72
N TRP A 33 -12.08 4.80 -4.54
CA TRP A 33 -11.63 4.10 -3.33
C TRP A 33 -12.65 3.07 -2.86
N VAL A 34 -13.94 3.43 -2.80
CA VAL A 34 -15.01 2.52 -2.42
C VAL A 34 -15.09 1.33 -3.39
N ALA A 35 -15.06 1.60 -4.70
CA ALA A 35 -15.08 0.54 -5.72
C ALA A 35 -13.88 -0.40 -5.58
N LEU A 36 -12.67 0.15 -5.44
CA LEU A 36 -11.45 -0.64 -5.25
C LEU A 36 -11.55 -1.51 -4.00
N MET A 37 -11.93 -0.93 -2.86
CA MET A 37 -12.00 -1.64 -1.60
C MET A 37 -13.12 -2.69 -1.60
N ALA A 38 -14.27 -2.42 -2.22
CA ALA A 38 -15.34 -3.41 -2.36
C ALA A 38 -14.85 -4.67 -3.10
N VAL A 39 -14.12 -4.49 -4.22
CA VAL A 39 -13.51 -5.61 -4.96
C VAL A 39 -12.55 -6.40 -4.08
N PHE A 40 -11.70 -5.72 -3.30
CA PHE A 40 -10.77 -6.40 -2.40
C PHE A 40 -11.45 -7.09 -1.23
N CYS A 41 -12.52 -6.53 -0.67
CA CYS A 41 -13.29 -7.17 0.39
C CYS A 41 -13.94 -8.46 -0.12
N ILE A 42 -14.55 -8.41 -1.31
CA ILE A 42 -15.12 -9.59 -1.97
C ILE A 42 -14.02 -10.64 -2.21
N ALA A 43 -12.88 -10.24 -2.79
CA ALA A 43 -11.78 -11.16 -3.08
C ALA A 43 -11.17 -11.78 -1.81
N ALA A 44 -10.98 -10.99 -0.74
CA ALA A 44 -10.48 -11.45 0.54
C ALA A 44 -11.41 -12.49 1.17
N SER A 45 -12.73 -12.30 1.04
CA SER A 45 -13.73 -13.27 1.51
C SER A 45 -13.64 -14.63 0.81
N LEU A 46 -13.15 -14.67 -0.44
CA LEU A 46 -13.00 -15.88 -1.24
C LEU A 46 -11.71 -16.66 -0.93
N VAL A 47 -10.62 -15.98 -0.56
CA VAL A 47 -9.32 -16.62 -0.28
C VAL A 47 -9.00 -16.76 1.21
N ARG A 48 -10.01 -16.56 2.06
CA ARG A 48 -9.93 -16.47 3.52
C ARG A 48 -9.24 -17.62 4.26
N THR A 49 -9.07 -18.78 3.62
CA THR A 49 -8.42 -19.95 4.21
C THR A 49 -6.90 -19.94 4.07
N SER A 50 -6.35 -19.08 3.21
CA SER A 50 -4.91 -18.98 2.95
C SER A 50 -4.36 -17.63 3.40
N VAL A 51 -3.44 -17.67 4.37
CA VAL A 51 -2.74 -16.47 4.86
C VAL A 51 -1.89 -15.84 3.76
N VAL A 52 -1.19 -16.65 2.94
CA VAL A 52 -0.43 -16.13 1.78
C VAL A 52 -1.36 -15.41 0.81
N LEU A 53 -2.46 -16.02 0.37
CA LEU A 53 -3.33 -15.39 -0.63
C LEU A 53 -3.99 -14.12 -0.08
N ALA A 54 -4.42 -14.13 1.18
CA ALA A 54 -4.95 -12.92 1.81
C ALA A 54 -3.89 -11.82 1.93
N THR A 55 -2.64 -12.16 2.24
CA THR A 55 -1.52 -11.22 2.29
C THR A 55 -1.24 -10.66 0.88
N VAL A 56 -1.24 -11.51 -0.15
CA VAL A 56 -1.09 -11.06 -1.54
C VAL A 56 -2.21 -10.10 -1.93
N LEU A 57 -3.48 -10.43 -1.67
CA LEU A 57 -4.60 -9.55 -1.97
C LEU A 57 -4.54 -8.24 -1.20
N SER A 58 -4.16 -8.27 0.07
CA SER A 58 -4.04 -7.06 0.90
C SER A 58 -2.92 -6.15 0.39
N SER A 59 -1.80 -6.76 0.00
CA SER A 59 -0.70 -6.06 -0.67
C SER A 59 -1.19 -5.46 -1.99
N MET A 60 -1.93 -6.22 -2.80
CA MET A 60 -2.49 -5.72 -4.05
C MET A 60 -3.45 -4.54 -3.82
N ALA A 61 -4.31 -4.61 -2.80
CA ALA A 61 -5.22 -3.51 -2.43
C ALA A 61 -4.45 -2.22 -2.17
N PHE A 62 -3.38 -2.31 -1.37
CA PHE A 62 -2.49 -1.19 -1.11
C PHE A 62 -1.82 -0.65 -2.38
N LEU A 63 -1.26 -1.55 -3.21
CA LEU A 63 -0.50 -1.17 -4.41
C LEU A 63 -1.39 -0.59 -5.52
N PHE A 64 -2.59 -1.14 -5.74
CA PHE A 64 -3.55 -0.51 -6.65
C PHE A 64 -4.07 0.80 -6.10
N GLY A 65 -4.24 0.91 -4.79
CA GLY A 65 -4.58 2.18 -4.17
C GLY A 65 -3.55 3.27 -4.52
N ILE A 66 -2.25 2.95 -4.58
CA ILE A 66 -1.22 3.91 -5.01
C ILE A 66 -1.48 4.40 -6.45
N ARG A 67 -1.91 3.51 -7.35
CA ARG A 67 -2.28 3.86 -8.73
C ARG A 67 -3.54 4.72 -8.78
N VAL A 68 -4.54 4.39 -7.97
CA VAL A 68 -5.77 5.20 -7.84
C VAL A 68 -5.43 6.59 -7.29
N ALA A 69 -4.56 6.70 -6.29
CA ALA A 69 -4.10 7.98 -5.77
C ALA A 69 -3.42 8.83 -6.85
N ALA A 70 -2.55 8.21 -7.67
CA ALA A 70 -1.91 8.89 -8.79
C ALA A 70 -2.92 9.39 -9.82
N LEU A 71 -3.94 8.59 -10.11
CA LEU A 71 -5.01 8.96 -11.04
C LEU A 71 -5.88 10.10 -10.50
N VAL A 72 -6.24 10.04 -9.22
CA VAL A 72 -7.06 11.07 -8.56
C VAL A 72 -6.30 12.38 -8.41
N ASP A 73 -4.97 12.33 -8.26
CA ASP A 73 -4.13 13.53 -8.19
C ASP A 73 -3.95 14.21 -9.57
N ASP A 74 -4.17 13.50 -10.67
CA ASP A 74 -4.09 14.06 -12.03
C ASP A 74 -5.08 15.23 -12.22
N THR A 75 -4.74 16.20 -13.07
CA THR A 75 -5.52 17.44 -13.23
C THR A 75 -6.76 17.26 -14.09
N SER A 76 -6.79 16.25 -14.95
CA SER A 76 -7.95 15.91 -15.79
C SER A 76 -9.09 15.31 -14.97
N GLU A 77 -10.33 15.53 -15.42
CA GLU A 77 -11.44 14.67 -15.00
C GLU A 77 -11.31 13.35 -15.76
N ARG A 78 -11.43 12.24 -15.02
CA ARG A 78 -11.23 10.89 -15.55
C ARG A 78 -12.52 10.11 -15.37
N THR A 79 -12.93 9.40 -16.40
CA THR A 79 -14.13 8.54 -16.37
C THR A 79 -13.85 7.24 -15.59
N ILE A 80 -14.91 6.57 -15.12
CA ILE A 80 -14.79 5.27 -14.44
C ILE A 80 -14.08 4.24 -15.34
N GLY A 81 -14.32 4.27 -16.66
CA GLY A 81 -13.65 3.37 -17.62
C GLY A 81 -12.14 3.56 -17.66
N GLU A 82 -11.65 4.80 -17.57
CA GLU A 82 -10.21 5.07 -17.47
C GLU A 82 -9.63 4.60 -16.13
N MET A 83 -10.39 4.70 -15.04
CA MET A 83 -9.98 4.17 -13.74
C MET A 83 -9.79 2.66 -13.79
N VAL A 84 -10.76 1.94 -14.40
CA VAL A 84 -10.66 0.50 -14.63
C VAL A 84 -9.47 0.19 -15.53
N GLY A 85 -9.24 0.96 -16.60
CA GLY A 85 -8.09 0.78 -17.49
C GLY A 85 -6.74 0.92 -16.78
N VAL A 86 -6.59 1.89 -15.87
CA VAL A 86 -5.37 2.10 -15.08
C VAL A 86 -5.11 0.96 -14.09
N VAL A 87 -6.18 0.43 -13.48
CA VAL A 87 -6.09 -0.75 -12.60
C VAL A 87 -5.74 -1.99 -13.41
N MET A 88 -6.47 -2.27 -14.50
CA MET A 88 -6.27 -3.47 -15.31
C MET A 88 -4.92 -3.47 -16.04
N GLY A 89 -4.49 -2.35 -16.59
CA GLY A 89 -3.16 -2.21 -17.22
C GLY A 89 -2.00 -2.40 -16.23
N GLY A 90 -2.26 -2.27 -14.93
CA GLY A 90 -1.30 -2.54 -13.86
C GLY A 90 -1.30 -3.93 -13.31
N PHE A 91 -2.30 -4.74 -13.64
CA PHE A 91 -2.64 -5.90 -12.85
C PHE A 91 -1.49 -6.90 -12.76
N GLY A 92 -0.89 -7.24 -13.89
CA GLY A 92 0.24 -8.17 -13.94
C GLY A 92 1.46 -7.69 -13.14
N VAL A 93 1.79 -6.40 -13.21
CA VAL A 93 2.93 -5.83 -12.46
C VAL A 93 2.63 -5.84 -10.96
N THR A 94 1.42 -5.44 -10.55
CA THR A 94 1.00 -5.41 -9.15
C THR A 94 0.94 -6.80 -8.55
N LEU A 95 0.33 -7.76 -9.23
CA LEU A 95 0.25 -9.16 -8.80
C LEU A 95 1.65 -9.78 -8.68
N ARG A 96 2.50 -9.60 -9.69
CA ARG A 96 3.88 -10.12 -9.65
C ARG A 96 4.67 -9.50 -8.49
N TYR A 97 4.56 -8.19 -8.28
CA TYR A 97 5.27 -7.51 -7.21
C TYR A 97 4.82 -7.99 -5.83
N ALA A 98 3.51 -7.98 -5.57
CA ALA A 98 2.92 -8.47 -4.32
C ALA A 98 3.27 -9.95 -4.10
N GLY A 99 3.08 -10.79 -5.11
CA GLY A 99 3.36 -12.21 -5.06
C GLY A 99 4.82 -12.51 -4.73
N VAL A 100 5.77 -11.90 -5.42
CA VAL A 100 7.21 -12.10 -5.15
C VAL A 100 7.55 -11.74 -3.72
N VAL A 101 7.17 -10.54 -3.26
CA VAL A 101 7.51 -10.07 -1.90
C VAL A 101 6.89 -10.97 -0.84
N VAL A 102 5.59 -11.29 -0.96
CA VAL A 102 4.89 -12.13 0.02
C VAL A 102 5.43 -13.55 0.03
N LEU A 103 5.69 -14.15 -1.13
CA LEU A 103 6.25 -15.51 -1.22
C LEU A 103 7.67 -15.56 -0.66
N THR A 104 8.51 -14.56 -0.93
CA THR A 104 9.84 -14.48 -0.32
C THR A 104 9.73 -14.52 1.20
N VAL A 105 8.82 -13.75 1.80
CA VAL A 105 8.66 -13.76 3.26
C VAL A 105 8.02 -15.04 3.79
N ALA A 106 7.04 -15.60 3.10
CA ALA A 106 6.45 -16.88 3.47
C ALA A 106 7.53 -17.98 3.53
N VAL A 107 8.41 -18.02 2.52
CA VAL A 107 9.54 -18.96 2.47
C VAL A 107 10.55 -18.68 3.57
N LEU A 108 10.95 -17.43 3.80
CA LEU A 108 11.91 -17.07 4.85
C LEU A 108 11.38 -17.42 6.26
N ASN A 109 10.07 -17.33 6.49
CA ASN A 109 9.45 -17.74 7.75
C ASN A 109 9.30 -19.26 7.89
N ALA A 110 9.03 -19.97 6.79
CA ALA A 110 8.88 -21.42 6.80
C ALA A 110 10.22 -22.15 6.93
N LEU A 111 11.30 -21.59 6.37
CA LEU A 111 12.61 -22.23 6.25
C LEU A 111 13.20 -22.66 7.61
N PRO A 112 13.26 -21.83 8.67
CA PRO A 112 13.77 -22.26 9.97
C PRO A 112 12.99 -23.44 10.55
N ALA A 113 11.65 -23.42 10.43
CA ALA A 113 10.81 -24.51 10.92
C ALA A 113 11.06 -25.82 10.16
N LEU A 114 11.27 -25.74 8.83
CA LEU A 114 11.67 -26.91 8.01
C LEU A 114 13.04 -27.44 8.43
N LEU A 115 14.01 -26.56 8.64
CA LEU A 115 15.37 -26.93 9.07
C LEU A 115 15.37 -27.59 10.46
N LEU A 116 14.40 -27.24 11.32
CA LEU A 116 14.19 -27.84 12.63
C LEU A 116 13.26 -29.07 12.60
N GLY A 117 12.87 -29.56 11.41
CA GLY A 117 12.01 -30.74 11.24
C GLY A 117 10.53 -30.55 11.62
N ASN A 118 10.08 -29.31 11.84
CA ASN A 118 8.71 -29.01 12.24
C ASN A 118 7.85 -28.60 11.04
N ILE A 119 7.34 -29.59 10.31
CA ILE A 119 6.50 -29.40 9.11
C ILE A 119 5.22 -28.62 9.44
N THR A 120 4.58 -28.88 10.58
CA THR A 120 3.36 -28.17 10.98
C THR A 120 3.61 -26.68 11.15
N ALA A 121 4.71 -26.29 11.81
CA ALA A 121 5.09 -24.89 11.95
C ALA A 121 5.47 -24.25 10.61
N ALA A 122 6.13 -25.00 9.71
CA ALA A 122 6.48 -24.53 8.37
C ALA A 122 5.26 -24.25 7.47
N LEU A 123 4.14 -24.96 7.69
CA LEU A 123 2.91 -24.79 6.92
C LEU A 123 1.98 -23.68 7.43
N ARG A 124 2.21 -23.14 8.64
CA ARG A 124 1.38 -22.05 9.23
C ARG A 124 1.24 -20.81 8.34
N PRO A 125 2.26 -20.34 7.60
CA PRO A 125 2.10 -19.22 6.68
C PRO A 125 1.13 -19.50 5.51
N PHE A 126 0.84 -20.77 5.22
CA PHE A 126 0.02 -21.19 4.07
C PHE A 126 -1.40 -21.59 4.48
N HIS A 127 -1.61 -22.03 5.72
CA HIS A 127 -2.88 -22.52 6.23
C HIS A 127 -3.15 -22.01 7.65
N ASN A 128 -4.31 -21.38 7.87
CA ASN A 128 -4.74 -20.92 9.19
C ASN A 128 -6.11 -21.54 9.57
N PRO A 129 -6.13 -22.58 10.42
CA PRO A 129 -7.36 -23.25 10.82
C PRO A 129 -8.27 -22.40 11.73
N GLY A 130 -7.73 -21.41 12.44
CA GLY A 130 -8.52 -20.50 13.28
C GLY A 130 -9.57 -19.71 12.48
N LEU A 131 -9.29 -19.43 11.20
CA LEU A 131 -10.20 -18.67 10.34
C LEU A 131 -11.43 -19.45 9.86
N GLN A 132 -11.39 -20.79 9.92
CA GLN A 132 -12.56 -21.60 9.62
C GLN A 132 -13.61 -21.53 10.74
N SER A 133 -13.17 -21.34 12.00
CA SER A 133 -14.07 -21.24 13.16
C SER A 133 -14.87 -19.93 13.23
N ILE A 134 -14.45 -18.90 12.51
CA ILE A 134 -15.12 -17.59 12.40
C ILE A 134 -16.51 -17.71 11.78
N TRP A 135 -16.69 -18.63 10.83
CA TRP A 135 -17.96 -18.79 10.11
C TRP A 135 -18.95 -19.72 10.82
N SER A 136 -18.48 -20.42 11.86
CA SER A 136 -19.36 -21.04 12.85
C SER A 136 -19.78 -20.06 13.95
N ALA A 137 -19.28 -18.81 13.95
CA ALA A 137 -19.72 -17.80 14.89
C ALA A 137 -21.18 -17.42 14.60
N THR A 138 -21.99 -17.41 15.65
CA THR A 138 -23.41 -17.06 15.58
C THR A 138 -23.67 -15.56 15.52
N ASP A 139 -22.66 -14.73 15.84
CA ASP A 139 -22.72 -13.28 15.74
C ASP A 139 -22.10 -12.75 14.44
N THR A 140 -22.96 -12.20 13.58
CA THR A 140 -22.59 -11.57 12.30
C THR A 140 -21.56 -10.44 12.46
N PHE A 141 -21.62 -9.67 13.56
CA PHE A 141 -20.69 -8.56 13.76
C PHE A 141 -19.27 -9.06 14.05
N THR A 142 -19.14 -10.06 14.92
CA THR A 142 -17.87 -10.74 15.19
C THR A 142 -17.30 -11.36 13.91
N ALA A 143 -18.13 -12.08 13.14
CA ALA A 143 -17.69 -12.69 11.88
C ALA A 143 -17.14 -11.65 10.89
N ILE A 144 -17.82 -10.51 10.72
CA ILE A 144 -17.36 -9.42 9.83
C ILE A 144 -16.05 -8.81 10.33
N ASN A 145 -15.91 -8.54 11.64
CA ASN A 145 -14.68 -7.96 12.18
C ASN A 145 -13.47 -8.88 11.97
N GLU A 146 -13.64 -10.18 12.23
CA GLU A 146 -12.54 -11.14 12.09
C GLU A 146 -12.14 -11.36 10.62
N MET A 147 -13.04 -11.14 9.65
CA MET A 147 -12.69 -11.15 8.21
C MET A 147 -11.65 -10.09 7.84
N PHE A 148 -11.60 -8.96 8.54
CA PHE A 148 -10.65 -7.88 8.26
C PHE A 148 -9.33 -8.01 9.00
N VAL A 149 -9.26 -8.78 10.08
CA VAL A 149 -8.03 -8.97 10.87
C VAL A 149 -6.92 -9.57 10.02
N LEU A 150 -7.21 -10.62 9.24
CA LEU A 150 -6.20 -11.28 8.40
C LEU A 150 -5.64 -10.34 7.31
N PRO A 151 -6.47 -9.61 6.54
CA PRO A 151 -5.97 -8.61 5.61
C PRO A 151 -5.05 -7.55 6.26
N ILE A 152 -5.42 -7.03 7.42
CA ILE A 152 -4.60 -6.03 8.14
C ILE A 152 -3.26 -6.64 8.57
N ALA A 153 -3.28 -7.85 9.13
CA ALA A 153 -2.07 -8.57 9.50
C ALA A 153 -1.16 -8.85 8.29
N GLY A 154 -1.75 -9.25 7.15
CA GLY A 154 -1.03 -9.43 5.90
C GLY A 154 -0.38 -8.14 5.41
N MET A 155 -1.10 -7.01 5.50
CA MET A 155 -0.55 -5.70 5.15
C MET A 155 0.58 -5.26 6.08
N LEU A 156 0.45 -5.48 7.39
CA LEU A 156 1.53 -5.25 8.37
C LEU A 156 2.79 -6.04 7.98
N MET A 157 2.64 -7.33 7.71
CA MET A 157 3.73 -8.20 7.27
C MET A 157 4.37 -7.69 5.97
N PHE A 158 3.55 -7.27 5.00
CA PHE A 158 4.03 -6.70 3.75
C PHE A 158 4.82 -5.41 3.97
N LEU A 159 4.38 -4.51 4.87
CA LEU A 159 5.12 -3.30 5.19
C LEU A 159 6.47 -3.57 5.87
N CYS A 160 6.55 -4.57 6.75
CA CYS A 160 7.80 -5.02 7.36
C CYS A 160 8.84 -5.46 6.31
N CYS A 161 8.40 -5.96 5.15
CA CYS A 161 9.29 -6.34 4.06
C CYS A 161 10.12 -5.18 3.50
N PHE A 162 9.62 -3.95 3.63
CA PHE A 162 10.34 -2.77 3.16
C PHE A 162 11.42 -2.28 4.14
N ILE A 163 11.40 -2.79 5.38
CA ILE A 163 12.35 -2.43 6.44
C ILE A 163 13.48 -3.44 6.50
N MET A 164 13.19 -4.70 6.21
CA MET A 164 14.21 -5.74 6.07
C MET A 164 15.08 -5.42 4.86
N PRO A 165 16.37 -5.07 5.05
CA PRO A 165 17.29 -4.97 3.95
C PRO A 165 17.30 -6.36 3.29
N LEU A 166 17.20 -6.42 1.95
CA LEU A 166 17.20 -7.62 1.09
C LEU A 166 15.83 -8.05 0.52
N VAL A 167 14.69 -7.67 1.10
CA VAL A 167 13.38 -8.14 0.59
C VAL A 167 12.80 -7.17 -0.43
N ALA A 168 12.59 -5.92 -0.05
CA ALA A 168 12.11 -4.86 -0.94
C ALA A 168 12.60 -3.49 -0.45
N SER A 169 12.30 -2.42 -1.20
CA SER A 169 12.48 -1.05 -0.70
C SER A 169 11.19 -0.26 -0.80
N THR A 170 10.99 0.71 0.10
CA THR A 170 9.74 1.47 0.32
C THR A 170 9.08 1.96 -0.97
N PHE A 171 9.87 2.49 -1.91
CA PHE A 171 9.36 3.08 -3.15
C PHE A 171 9.66 2.25 -4.40
N GLN A 172 10.13 1.02 -4.25
CA GLN A 172 10.45 0.14 -5.37
C GLN A 172 9.25 -0.10 -6.28
N TYR A 173 8.07 -0.36 -5.71
CA TYR A 173 6.86 -0.54 -6.52
C TYR A 173 6.56 0.68 -7.38
N HIS A 174 6.60 1.89 -6.81
CA HIS A 174 6.31 3.13 -7.51
C HIS A 174 7.21 3.32 -8.73
N LEU A 175 8.51 3.01 -8.59
CA LEU A 175 9.50 3.09 -9.66
C LEU A 175 9.21 2.08 -10.77
N ILE A 176 8.81 0.85 -10.42
CA ILE A 176 8.44 -0.18 -11.40
C ILE A 176 7.13 0.21 -12.09
N SER A 177 6.11 0.59 -11.32
CA SER A 177 4.74 0.78 -11.80
C SER A 177 4.57 2.03 -12.64
N PHE A 178 5.27 3.12 -12.32
CA PHE A 178 5.13 4.41 -13.01
C PHE A 178 6.21 4.67 -14.05
N PHE A 179 7.40 4.11 -13.88
CA PHE A 179 8.55 4.40 -14.76
C PHE A 179 9.06 3.17 -15.51
N GLY A 180 8.44 2.00 -15.33
CA GLY A 180 8.85 0.76 -16.02
C GLY A 180 10.26 0.31 -15.66
N VAL A 181 10.81 0.80 -14.54
CA VAL A 181 12.17 0.47 -14.10
C VAL A 181 12.22 -1.01 -13.73
N ASN A 182 13.28 -1.71 -14.14
CA ASN A 182 13.44 -3.12 -13.77
C ASN A 182 13.61 -3.31 -12.26
N TRP A 183 13.33 -4.52 -11.76
CA TRP A 183 13.31 -4.83 -10.32
C TRP A 183 14.58 -4.40 -9.58
N ARG A 184 15.75 -4.73 -10.12
CA ARG A 184 17.06 -4.48 -9.48
C ARG A 184 17.40 -2.99 -9.44
N GLN A 185 17.14 -2.27 -10.53
CA GLN A 185 17.35 -0.83 -10.58
C GLN A 185 16.35 -0.10 -9.67
N ALA A 186 15.08 -0.50 -9.66
CA ALA A 186 14.06 0.07 -8.78
C ALA A 186 14.41 -0.15 -7.31
N TYR A 187 14.95 -1.31 -6.94
CA TYR A 187 15.43 -1.57 -5.59
C TYR A 187 16.61 -0.65 -5.22
N ARG A 188 17.60 -0.50 -6.11
CA ARG A 188 18.76 0.38 -5.88
C ARG A 188 18.34 1.84 -5.75
N THR A 189 17.53 2.33 -6.68
CA THR A 189 17.03 3.72 -6.70
C THR A 189 16.09 3.98 -5.51
N GLY A 190 15.24 3.02 -5.15
CA GLY A 190 14.38 3.07 -3.97
C GLY A 190 15.20 3.16 -2.67
N ARG A 191 16.22 2.32 -2.53
CA ARG A 191 17.17 2.38 -1.40
C ARG A 191 18.01 3.66 -1.40
N ALA A 192 18.32 4.22 -2.56
CA ALA A 192 19.05 5.48 -2.66
C ALA A 192 18.25 6.68 -2.14
N GLY A 193 16.94 6.55 -1.93
CA GLY A 193 16.08 7.56 -1.27
C GLY A 193 15.99 7.45 0.25
N LEU A 194 16.53 6.37 0.84
CA LEU A 194 16.67 6.16 2.27
C LEU A 194 17.91 6.77 2.98
N PRO A 195 19.00 7.26 2.33
CA PRO A 195 20.15 7.76 3.07
C PRO A 195 19.78 8.99 3.92
N ARG A 196 20.68 9.35 4.85
CA ARG A 196 20.58 10.34 5.96
C ARG A 196 19.64 11.54 5.79
N MET A 197 19.38 12.00 4.56
CA MET A 197 18.51 13.13 4.23
C MET A 197 17.02 12.94 4.55
N ASN A 198 16.47 11.72 4.43
CA ASN A 198 15.02 11.49 4.56
C ASN A 198 14.62 10.56 5.73
N ILE A 199 15.58 10.15 6.56
CA ILE A 199 15.36 9.10 7.57
C ILE A 199 14.24 9.43 8.54
N GLY A 200 14.15 10.69 9.00
CA GLY A 200 13.09 11.11 9.92
C GLY A 200 11.70 11.07 9.28
N ALA A 201 11.58 11.47 8.01
CA ALA A 201 10.31 11.44 7.29
C ALA A 201 9.87 10.01 6.95
N ILE A 202 10.81 9.13 6.56
CA ILE A 202 10.54 7.71 6.31
C ILE A 202 10.19 6.97 7.60
N PHE A 203 10.88 7.27 8.70
CA PHE A 203 10.52 6.74 10.01
C PHE A 203 9.11 7.18 10.41
N GLY A 204 8.77 8.46 10.26
CA GLY A 204 7.42 8.96 10.51
C GLY A 204 6.37 8.33 9.59
N PHE A 205 6.69 8.07 8.32
CA PHE A 205 5.83 7.33 7.40
C PHE A 205 5.49 5.94 7.96
N TYR A 206 6.49 5.18 8.38
CA TYR A 206 6.28 3.85 8.96
C TYR A 206 5.57 3.92 10.31
N LEU A 207 5.88 4.89 11.16
CA LEU A 207 5.20 5.08 12.43
C LEU A 207 3.69 5.29 12.23
N VAL A 208 3.31 6.14 11.27
CA VAL A 208 1.90 6.34 10.89
C VAL A 208 1.30 5.05 10.33
N ALA A 209 2.01 4.36 9.43
CA ALA A 209 1.50 3.15 8.80
C ALA A 209 1.26 2.00 9.79
N PHE A 210 2.26 1.67 10.62
CA PHE A 210 2.14 0.66 11.66
C PHE A 210 1.16 1.07 12.75
N GLY A 211 1.20 2.34 13.18
CA GLY A 211 0.30 2.86 14.20
C GLY A 211 -1.15 2.72 13.76
N LEU A 212 -1.49 3.17 12.55
CA LEU A 212 -2.86 3.05 12.03
C LEU A 212 -3.30 1.59 11.89
N LEU A 213 -2.46 0.71 11.32
CA LEU A 213 -2.83 -0.69 11.17
C LEU A 213 -2.99 -1.40 12.53
N ALA A 214 -2.10 -1.15 13.50
CA ALA A 214 -2.20 -1.71 14.85
C ALA A 214 -3.47 -1.23 15.57
N LEU A 215 -3.78 0.06 15.51
CA LEU A 215 -5.03 0.61 16.05
C LEU A 215 -6.26 0.01 15.35
N THR A 216 -6.18 -0.24 14.04
CA THR A 216 -7.28 -0.85 13.28
C THR A 216 -7.52 -2.29 13.74
N VAL A 217 -6.47 -3.10 13.91
CA VAL A 217 -6.58 -4.47 14.45
C VAL A 217 -7.19 -4.45 15.85
N ALA A 218 -6.76 -3.52 16.70
CA ALA A 218 -7.15 -3.50 18.11
C ALA A 218 -8.59 -2.99 18.33
N PHE A 219 -9.04 -2.00 17.55
CA PHE A 219 -10.25 -1.25 17.89
C PHE A 219 -11.35 -1.27 16.84
N ALA A 220 -11.02 -1.40 15.55
CA ALA A 220 -12.02 -1.32 14.47
C ALA A 220 -11.55 -1.98 13.17
N PRO A 221 -11.48 -3.33 13.08
CA PRO A 221 -11.05 -4.02 11.87
C PRO A 221 -11.87 -3.65 10.64
N ILE A 222 -13.17 -3.39 10.81
CA ILE A 222 -14.07 -2.94 9.75
C ILE A 222 -13.65 -1.59 9.10
N ALA A 223 -12.81 -0.80 9.76
CA ALA A 223 -12.24 0.42 9.19
C ALA A 223 -11.07 0.16 8.21
N ALA A 224 -10.63 -1.10 8.05
CA ALA A 224 -9.52 -1.48 7.17
C ALA A 224 -9.62 -0.92 5.74
N PRO A 225 -10.77 -0.91 5.05
CA PRO A 225 -10.90 -0.31 3.73
C PRO A 225 -10.44 1.16 3.66
N VAL A 226 -10.85 1.95 4.64
CA VAL A 226 -10.51 3.39 4.72
C VAL A 226 -9.02 3.55 5.03
N VAL A 227 -8.49 2.73 5.93
CA VAL A 227 -7.07 2.75 6.32
C VAL A 227 -6.19 2.36 5.13
N PHE A 228 -6.57 1.34 4.37
CA PHE A 228 -5.84 0.92 3.17
C PHE A 228 -5.84 2.03 2.11
N ALA A 229 -7.00 2.65 1.86
CA ALA A 229 -7.10 3.79 0.95
C ALA A 229 -6.18 4.95 1.40
N PHE A 230 -6.18 5.27 2.69
CA PHE A 230 -5.32 6.30 3.25
C PHE A 230 -3.85 5.98 3.10
N LEU A 231 -3.42 4.78 3.50
CA LEU A 231 -2.00 4.38 3.42
C LEU A 231 -1.51 4.36 1.98
N SER A 232 -2.33 3.93 1.03
CA SER A 232 -2.03 3.99 -0.38
C SER A 232 -1.83 5.42 -0.88
N ALA A 233 -2.75 6.33 -0.55
CA ALA A 233 -2.64 7.75 -0.90
C ALA A 233 -1.42 8.41 -0.23
N PHE A 234 -1.18 8.09 1.03
CA PHE A 234 -0.05 8.56 1.82
C PHE A 234 1.29 8.10 1.23
N SER A 235 1.38 6.83 0.81
CA SER A 235 2.55 6.29 0.13
C SER A 235 2.81 6.97 -1.21
N TYR A 236 1.75 7.20 -2.00
CA TYR A 236 1.84 7.96 -3.24
C TYR A 236 2.34 9.40 -3.03
N VAL A 237 1.78 10.13 -2.05
CA VAL A 237 2.17 11.51 -1.77
C VAL A 237 3.63 11.59 -1.30
N ALA A 238 4.07 10.68 -0.42
CA ALA A 238 5.45 10.59 0.01
C ALA A 238 6.40 10.33 -1.17
N PHE A 239 6.05 9.37 -2.05
CA PHE A 239 6.82 9.07 -3.26
C PHE A 239 6.91 10.28 -4.18
N ARG A 240 5.78 10.93 -4.45
CA ARG A 240 5.66 12.07 -5.34
C ARG A 240 6.53 13.23 -4.85
N GLU A 241 6.53 13.52 -3.55
CA GLU A 241 7.36 14.59 -3.01
C GLU A 241 8.86 14.23 -3.06
N ILE A 242 9.24 13.02 -2.64
CA ILE A 242 10.66 12.62 -2.59
C ILE A 242 11.26 12.46 -3.98
N TYR A 243 10.57 11.80 -4.92
CA TYR A 243 11.15 11.48 -6.22
C TYR A 243 10.77 12.45 -7.34
N LEU A 244 9.61 13.12 -7.24
CA LEU A 244 9.17 14.09 -8.25
C LEU A 244 9.34 15.53 -7.76
N GLY A 245 9.45 15.77 -6.45
CA GLY A 245 9.52 17.12 -5.86
C GLY A 245 8.20 17.87 -5.93
N ILE A 246 7.09 17.17 -6.08
CA ILE A 246 5.76 17.78 -6.10
C ILE A 246 5.17 17.64 -4.71
N GLY A 247 5.27 18.72 -3.93
CA GLY A 247 4.87 18.76 -2.52
C GLY A 247 3.40 19.11 -2.29
N THR A 248 2.61 19.38 -3.34
CA THR A 248 1.18 19.72 -3.26
C THR A 248 0.37 18.93 -4.28
N ASN A 249 -0.91 18.69 -3.98
CA ASN A 249 -1.81 18.01 -4.91
C ASN A 249 -1.99 18.83 -6.19
N ARG A 250 -1.87 18.21 -7.37
CA ARG A 250 -1.70 18.96 -8.64
C ARG A 250 -2.93 19.80 -8.99
N LYS A 251 -4.15 19.31 -8.71
CA LYS A 251 -5.38 20.12 -8.87
C LYS A 251 -5.45 21.30 -7.90
N VAL A 252 -4.90 21.17 -6.69
CA VAL A 252 -4.88 22.29 -5.72
C VAL A 252 -3.90 23.35 -6.19
N ALA A 253 -2.69 22.95 -6.61
CA ALA A 253 -1.71 23.87 -7.18
C ALA A 253 -2.25 24.59 -8.43
N LEU A 254 -2.99 23.89 -9.31
CA LEU A 254 -3.63 24.50 -10.47
C LEU A 254 -4.74 25.48 -10.08
N ALA A 255 -5.55 25.14 -9.05
CA ALA A 255 -6.60 26.03 -8.56
C ALA A 255 -6.03 27.29 -7.90
N GLU A 256 -4.95 27.17 -7.13
CA GLU A 256 -4.21 28.30 -6.54
C GLU A 256 -3.64 29.22 -7.63
N LEU A 257 -3.01 28.65 -8.66
CA LEU A 257 -2.49 29.41 -9.81
C LEU A 257 -3.60 30.15 -10.56
N ARG A 258 -4.75 29.51 -10.78
CA ARG A 258 -5.91 30.13 -11.42
C ARG A 258 -6.52 31.24 -10.56
N ALA A 259 -6.58 31.04 -9.25
CA ALA A 259 -7.05 32.05 -8.31
C ALA A 259 -6.15 33.29 -8.38
N VAL A 260 -4.82 33.13 -8.31
CA VAL A 260 -3.86 34.24 -8.44
C VAL A 260 -4.00 34.96 -9.78
N ALA A 261 -4.14 34.22 -10.88
CA ALA A 261 -4.32 34.81 -12.22
C ALA A 261 -5.66 35.54 -12.40
N SER A 262 -6.68 35.27 -11.56
CA SER A 262 -7.96 35.99 -11.58
C SER A 262 -7.96 37.30 -10.78
N PHE A 263 -6.89 37.56 -10.01
CA PHE A 263 -6.67 38.81 -9.26
C PHE A 263 -5.68 39.76 -9.96
N THR A 264 -5.19 39.39 -11.14
CA THR A 264 -4.31 40.20 -12.02
C THR A 264 -5.06 40.56 -13.29
#